data_AF-A0A074U703-F1
#
_entry.id   AF-A0A074U703-F1
#
_cell.length_a   1.000
_cell.length_b   1.000
_cell.length_c   1.000
_cell.angle_alpha   90.00
_cell.angle_beta   90.00
_cell.angle_gamma   90.00
#
_symmetry.space_group_name_H-M   'P 1'
#
loop_
_entity.id
_entity.type
_entity.pdbx_description
1 polymer ?
#
loop_
_entity_poly.entity_id
_entity_poly.type
_entity_poly.pdbx_seq_one_letter_code
_entity_poly.pdbx_strand_id
1 'polypeptide(L)' 'MKTCATLFTIGWGAALSFGWIALAAPADEASQLQSLNIVLAALGAAVGLWAWLRLRRAD' A
#
# COMPACT_ATOMS: atom_id res chain seq x y z
N MET A 1 -19.07 -3.40 -6.95
CA MET A 1 -18.84 -3.43 -5.48
C MET A 1 -17.79 -4.46 -5.04
N LYS A 2 -17.91 -5.76 -5.39
CA LYS A 2 -16.92 -6.80 -5.00
C LYS A 2 -15.46 -6.47 -5.35
N THR A 3 -15.21 -5.94 -6.56
CA THR A 3 -13.87 -5.61 -7.05
C THR A 3 -13.21 -4.47 -6.28
N CYS A 4 -13.99 -3.49 -5.78
CA CYS A 4 -13.44 -2.37 -5.02
C CYS A 4 -13.10 -2.80 -3.59
N ALA A 5 -13.87 -3.73 -3.00
CA ALA A 5 -13.55 -4.33 -1.71
C ALA A 5 -12.25 -5.16 -1.77
N THR A 6 -12.01 -5.92 -2.84
CA THR A 6 -10.74 -6.64 -3.03
C THR A 6 -9.56 -5.70 -3.26
N LEU A 7 -9.73 -4.63 -4.04
CA LEU A 7 -8.67 -3.64 -4.24
C LEU A 7 -8.34 -2.88 -2.95
N PHE A 8 -9.33 -2.63 -2.10
CA PHE A 8 -9.13 -2.02 -0.79
C PHE A 8 -8.29 -2.90 0.13
N THR A 9 -8.64 -4.19 0.26
CA THR A 9 -7.91 -5.11 1.14
C THR A 9 -6.50 -5.40 0.64
N ILE A 10 -6.33 -5.59 -0.67
CA ILE A 10 -5.01 -5.81 -1.27
C ILE A 10 -4.15 -4.55 -1.17
N GLY A 11 -4.70 -3.37 -1.43
CA GLY A 11 -3.98 -2.10 -1.33
C GLY A 11 -3.47 -1.83 0.08
N TRP A 12 -4.34 -1.98 1.09
CA TRP A 12 -3.94 -1.83 2.50
C TRP A 12 -2.99 -2.92 2.99
N GLY A 13 -3.18 -4.17 2.54
CA GLY A 13 -2.28 -5.27 2.85
C GLY A 13 -0.87 -5.04 2.30
N ALA A 14 -0.77 -4.58 1.05
CA ALA A 14 0.50 -4.20 0.44
C ALA A 14 1.13 -3.00 1.16
N ALA A 15 0.34 -1.96 1.47
CA ALA A 15 0.82 -0.76 2.17
C ALA A 15 1.45 -1.09 3.53
N LEU A 16 0.79 -1.95 4.32
CA LEU A 16 1.30 -2.37 5.64
C LEU A 16 2.51 -3.30 5.53
N SER A 17 2.50 -4.23 4.56
CA SER A 17 3.61 -5.17 4.38
C SER A 17 4.89 -4.44 3.94
N PHE A 18 4.80 -3.62 2.89
CA PHE A 18 5.96 -2.86 2.40
C PHE A 18 6.34 -1.70 3.33
N GLY A 19 5.37 -1.10 4.03
CA GLY A 19 5.63 -0.09 5.06
C GLY A 19 6.37 -0.69 6.26
N TRP A 20 6.02 -1.91 6.69
CA TRP A 20 6.73 -2.62 7.74
C TRP A 20 8.14 -2.99 7.30
N ILE A 21 8.32 -3.48 6.08
CA ILE A 21 9.66 -3.78 5.53
C ILE A 21 10.52 -2.51 5.46
N ALA A 22 9.95 -1.37 5.07
CA ALA A 22 10.66 -0.10 5.07
C ALA A 22 11.07 0.40 6.47
N LEU A 23 10.30 0.06 7.52
CA LEU A 23 10.60 0.39 8.91
C LEU A 23 11.56 -0.60 9.58
N ALA A 24 11.50 -1.88 9.18
CA ALA A 24 12.34 -2.95 9.70
C ALA A 24 13.69 -3.09 8.98
N ALA A 25 13.90 -2.34 7.88
CA ALA A 25 15.13 -2.36 7.11
C ALA A 25 16.33 -1.89 7.97
N PRO A 26 17.37 -2.73 8.16
CA PRO A 26 18.60 -2.33 8.84
C PRO A 26 19.33 -1.24 8.04
N ALA A 27 19.99 -0.30 8.73
CA ALA A 27 20.63 0.88 8.14
C ALA A 27 21.78 0.59 7.16
N ASP A 28 22.20 -0.68 7.05
CA ASP A 28 23.25 -1.19 6.15
C ASP A 28 22.69 -1.68 4.80
N GLU A 29 21.37 -1.67 4.63
CA GLU A 29 20.69 -2.14 3.42
C GLU A 29 20.71 -1.08 2.32
N ALA A 30 20.79 -1.52 1.05
CA ALA A 30 20.89 -0.63 -0.09
C ALA A 30 19.71 0.36 -0.12
N SER A 31 20.00 1.66 -0.05
CA SER A 31 19.01 2.75 -0.04
C SER A 31 17.97 2.66 -1.16
N GLN A 32 18.32 2.04 -2.29
CA GLN A 32 17.43 1.75 -3.40
C GLN A 32 16.29 0.78 -3.06
N LEU A 33 16.55 -0.27 -2.27
CA LEU A 33 15.52 -1.23 -1.82
C LEU A 33 14.55 -0.56 -0.83
N GLN A 34 15.07 0.24 0.09
CA GLN A 34 14.23 1.01 1.02
C GLN A 34 13.33 2.00 0.28
N SER A 35 13.88 2.71 -0.71
CA SER A 35 13.13 3.66 -1.57
C SER A 35 11.98 2.95 -2.31
N LEU A 36 12.25 1.77 -2.89
CA LEU A 36 11.25 0.97 -3.57
C LEU A 36 10.13 0.53 -2.63
N ASN A 37 10.47 0.06 -1.42
CA ASN A 37 9.48 -0.35 -0.41
C ASN A 37 8.58 0.82 0.00
N ILE A 38 9.13 2.03 0.18
CA ILE A 38 8.35 3.23 0.49
C ILE A 38 7.40 3.59 -0.65
N VAL A 39 7.87 3.58 -1.90
CA VAL A 39 7.03 3.86 -3.07
C VAL A 39 5.92 2.83 -3.20
N LEU A 40 6.22 1.55 -2.99
CA LEU A 40 5.24 0.48 -3.09
C LEU A 40 4.20 0.56 -1.96
N ALA A 41 4.64 0.95 -0.75
CA ALA A 41 3.74 1.20 0.37
C ALA A 41 2.80 2.39 0.09
N ALA A 42 3.33 3.48 -0.47
CA ALA A 42 2.56 4.65 -0.86
C ALA A 42 1.54 4.33 -1.98
N LEU A 43 1.95 3.52 -2.96
CA LEU A 43 1.05 3.05 -4.03
C LEU A 43 -0.06 2.14 -3.49
N GLY A 44 0.27 1.22 -2.57
CA GLY A 44 -0.72 0.39 -1.88
C GLY A 44 -1.75 1.23 -1.12
N ALA A 45 -1.29 2.24 -0.38
CA ALA A 45 -2.15 3.14 0.38
C ALA A 45 -3.02 4.01 -0.56
N ALA A 46 -2.45 4.51 -1.66
CA ALA A 46 -3.17 5.29 -2.66
C ALA A 46 -4.27 4.47 -3.36
N VAL A 47 -3.97 3.22 -3.74
CA VAL A 47 -4.96 2.30 -4.34
C VAL A 47 -6.06 1.93 -3.34
N GLY A 48 -5.69 1.66 -2.08
CA GLY A 48 -6.64 1.42 -0.99
C GLY A 48 -7.57 2.61 -0.76
N LEU A 49 -7.03 3.82 -0.70
CA LEU A 49 -7.81 5.05 -0.51
C LEU A 49 -8.69 5.35 -1.73
N TRP A 50 -8.20 5.13 -2.95
CA TRP A 50 -8.98 5.31 -4.17
C TRP A 50 -10.14 4.30 -4.27
N ALA A 51 -9.91 3.05 -3.90
CA ALA A 51 -10.95 2.02 -3.85
C ALA A 51 -12.03 2.35 -2.81
N TRP A 52 -11.64 2.92 -1.66
CA TRP A 52 -12.57 3.41 -0.64
C TRP A 52 -13.44 4.57 -1.14
N LEU A 53 -12.86 5.56 -1.81
CA LEU A 53 -13.60 6.68 -2.40
C LEU A 53 -14.57 6.21 -3.49
N ARG A 54 -14.20 5.17 -4.25
CA ARG A 54 -15.06 4.53 -5.25
C ARG A 54 -16.23 3.78 -4.62
N LEU A 55 -16.00 3.05 -3.52
CA LEU A 55 -17.06 2.40 -2.75
C LEU A 55 -18.05 3.44 -2.22
N ARG A 56 -17.56 4.50 -1.58
CA ARG A 56 -18.40 5.59 -1.04
C ARG A 56 -19.21 6.38 -2.07
N ARG A 57 -18.84 6.36 -3.35
CA ARG A 57 -19.61 7.01 -4.43
C ARG A 57 -20.60 6.07 -5.10
N ALA A 58 -20.52 4.76 -4.82
CA ALA A 58 -21.40 3.75 -5.39
C ALA A 58 -22.58 3.39 -4.47
N ASP A 59 -22.53 3.82 -3.20
CA ASP A 59 -23.66 3.93 -2.26
C ASP A 59 -24.39 5.27 -2.46
#